data_AF-A0A1L9GS99-F1
#
_entry.id   AF-A0A1L9GS99-F1
#
_cell.length_a   1.000
_cell.length_b   1.000
_cell.length_c   1.000
_cell.angle_alpha   90.00
_cell.angle_beta   90.00
_cell.angle_gamma   90.00
#
_symmetry.space_group_name_H-M   'P 1'
#
loop_
_entity.id
_entity.type
_entity.pdbx_description
1 polymer ?
#
loop_
_entity_poly.entity_id
_entity_poly.type
_entity_poly.pdbx_seq_one_letter_code
_entity_poly.pdbx_strand_id
1 'polypeptide(L)'
;MLIQIITTIVVLFLITRVGGRLKRREITFKEALFWALLWFGVGIVVLYPKLADRVASYIGLQTATGIDLVVYIAVGLAFYLIFRLFVHIERVERDITKIIRHLALKDEE
;
A
#
# COMPACT_ATOMS: atom_id res chain seq x y z
N MET A 1 -24.70 -8.56 -3.26
CA MET A 1 -25.29 -7.65 -2.26
C MET A 1 -24.41 -7.53 -1.02
N LEU A 2 -24.16 -8.61 -0.26
CA LEU A 2 -23.30 -8.58 0.94
C LEU A 2 -21.86 -8.11 0.67
N ILE A 3 -21.21 -8.63 -0.38
CA ILE A 3 -19.86 -8.23 -0.78
C ILE A 3 -19.79 -6.72 -1.10
N GLN A 4 -20.76 -6.18 -1.84
CA GLN A 4 -20.78 -4.76 -2.18
C GLN A 4 -20.89 -3.87 -0.94
N ILE A 5 -21.73 -4.22 0.03
CA ILE A 5 -21.88 -3.48 1.29
C ILE A 5 -20.57 -3.50 2.08
N ILE A 6 -19.94 -4.68 2.21
CA ILE A 6 -18.66 -4.83 2.91
C ILE A 6 -17.57 -4.00 2.22
N THR A 7 -17.48 -4.04 0.88
CA THR A 7 -16.52 -3.27 0.11
C THR A 7 -16.73 -1.76 0.27
N THR A 8 -17.97 -1.28 0.21
CA THR A 8 -18.28 0.14 0.40
C THR A 8 -17.89 0.62 1.78
N ILE A 9 -18.18 -0.16 2.84
CA ILE A 9 -17.79 0.16 4.23
C ILE A 9 -16.26 0.20 4.35
N VAL A 10 -15.56 -0.77 3.77
CA VAL A 10 -14.10 -0.84 3.79
C VAL A 10 -13.49 0.36 3.07
N VAL A 11 -13.95 0.70 1.87
CA VAL A 11 -13.47 1.87 1.11
C VAL A 11 -13.72 3.16 1.88
N LEU A 12 -14.91 3.34 2.45
CA LEU A 12 -15.21 4.51 3.29
C LEU A 12 -14.25 4.62 4.47
N PHE A 13 -14.08 3.54 5.24
CA PHE A 13 -13.18 3.49 6.39
C PHE A 13 -11.73 3.85 6.03
N LEU A 14 -11.27 3.35 4.88
CA LEU A 14 -9.92 3.61 4.39
C LEU A 14 -9.73 5.05 3.95
N ILE A 15 -10.72 5.65 3.28
CA ILE A 15 -10.72 7.07 2.94
C ILE A 15 -10.68 7.93 4.20
N THR A 16 -11.47 7.60 5.23
CA THR A 16 -11.44 8.33 6.51
C THR A 16 -10.07 8.22 7.18
N ARG A 17 -9.42 7.06 7.10
CA ARG A 17 -8.10 6.83 7.67
C ARG A 17 -6.99 7.60 6.94
N VAL A 18 -7.06 7.68 5.61
CA VAL A 18 -6.15 8.49 4.80
C VAL A 18 -6.35 9.99 5.09
N GLY A 19 -7.61 10.44 5.15
CA GLY A 19 -7.94 11.83 5.49
C GLY A 19 -7.48 12.22 6.90
N GLY A 20 -7.60 11.32 7.87
CA GLY A 20 -7.11 11.51 9.24
C GLY A 20 -5.58 11.66 9.32
N ARG A 21 -4.84 10.86 8.55
CA ARG A 21 -3.37 10.95 8.48
C ARG A 21 -2.88 12.19 7.73
N LEU A 22 -3.59 12.63 6.69
CA LEU A 22 -3.30 13.88 5.98
C LEU A 22 -3.51 15.10 6.89
N LYS A 23 -4.59 15.11 7.68
CA LYS A 23 -4.87 16.19 8.65
C LYS A 23 -3.80 16.29 9.75
N ARG A 24 -3.16 15.18 10.10
CA ARG A 24 -2.04 15.12 11.06
C ARG A 24 -0.68 15.45 10.44
N ARG A 25 -0.60 15.76 9.14
CA ARG A 25 0.64 15.96 8.36
C ARG A 25 1.64 14.79 8.45
N GLU A 26 1.17 13.60 8.82
CA GLU A 26 1.99 12.38 8.90
C GLU A 26 2.32 11.80 7.53
N ILE A 27 1.55 12.19 6.50
CA ILE A 27 1.73 11.77 5.11
C ILE A 27 1.68 12.98 4.18
N THR A 28 2.48 12.93 3.13
CA THR A 28 2.50 13.92 2.06
C THR A 28 1.24 13.80 1.22
N PHE A 29 0.77 14.89 0.61
CA PHE A 29 -0.38 14.87 -0.30
C PHE A 29 -0.25 13.82 -1.43
N LYS A 30 0.97 13.62 -1.95
CA LYS A 30 1.28 12.58 -2.93
C LYS A 30 1.03 11.16 -2.39
N GLU A 31 1.37 10.90 -1.13
CA GLU A 31 1.17 9.60 -0.48
C GLU A 31 -0.32 9.37 -0.19
N ALA A 32 -1.03 10.41 0.27
CA ALA A 32 -2.48 10.34 0.44
C ALA A 32 -3.20 10.03 -0.88
N LEU A 33 -2.80 10.68 -1.98
CA LEU A 33 -3.34 10.44 -3.31
C LEU A 33 -3.02 9.03 -3.82
N PHE A 34 -1.79 8.54 -3.62
CA PHE A 34 -1.40 7.19 -3.97
C PHE A 34 -2.24 6.13 -3.24
N TRP A 35 -2.41 6.30 -1.93
CA TRP A 35 -3.24 5.41 -1.12
C TRP A 35 -4.72 5.46 -1.54
N ALA A 36 -5.26 6.65 -1.80
CA ALA A 36 -6.63 6.82 -2.28
C ALA A 36 -6.85 6.10 -3.63
N LEU A 37 -5.92 6.25 -4.57
CA LEU A 37 -5.98 5.60 -5.88
C LEU A 37 -5.92 4.07 -5.77
N LEU A 38 -5.04 3.55 -4.91
CA LEU A 38 -4.90 2.11 -4.66
C LEU A 38 -6.21 1.52 -4.13
N TRP A 39 -6.80 2.15 -3.10
CA TRP A 39 -8.07 1.67 -2.53
C TRP A 39 -9.25 1.80 -3.48
N PHE A 40 -9.26 2.84 -4.32
CA PHE A 40 -10.26 2.99 -5.38
C PHE A 40 -10.15 1.86 -6.43
N GLY A 41 -8.91 1.51 -6.82
CA GLY A 41 -8.66 0.37 -7.72
C GLY A 41 -9.16 -0.96 -7.15
N VAL A 42 -8.89 -1.23 -5.88
CA VAL A 42 -9.41 -2.42 -5.17
C VAL A 42 -10.95 -2.41 -5.17
N GLY A 43 -11.58 -1.27 -4.89
CA GLY A 43 -13.03 -1.12 -4.93
C GLY A 43 -13.62 -1.47 -6.30
N ILE A 44 -13.01 -0.99 -7.39
CA ILE A 44 -13.47 -1.29 -8.76
C ILE A 44 -13.40 -2.79 -9.05
N VAL A 45 -12.28 -3.45 -8.71
CA VAL A 45 -12.11 -4.89 -8.95
C VAL A 45 -13.20 -5.69 -8.22
N VAL A 46 -13.49 -5.35 -6.97
CA VAL A 46 -14.46 -6.10 -6.16
C VAL A 46 -15.90 -5.84 -6.62
N LEU A 47 -16.22 -4.62 -7.05
CA LEU A 47 -17.56 -4.27 -7.55
C LEU A 47 -17.83 -4.85 -8.94
N TYR A 48 -16.79 -5.02 -9.77
CA TYR A 48 -16.91 -5.50 -11.14
C TYR A 48 -15.91 -6.63 -11.46
N PRO A 49 -16.15 -7.86 -10.97
CA PRO A 49 -15.27 -9.01 -11.24
C PRO A 49 -15.19 -9.34 -12.74
N LYS A 50 -16.23 -9.05 -13.52
CA LYS A 50 -16.25 -9.23 -14.99
C LYS A 50 -15.20 -8.39 -15.73
N LEU A 51 -14.74 -7.28 -15.15
CA LEU A 51 -13.62 -6.50 -15.70
C LEU A 51 -12.29 -7.22 -15.44
N ALA A 52 -12.12 -7.81 -14.26
CA ALA A 52 -10.94 -8.62 -13.95
C ALA A 52 -10.86 -9.85 -14.87
N ASP A 53 -12.00 -10.50 -15.16
CA ASP A 53 -12.06 -11.62 -16.11
C ASP A 53 -11.67 -11.19 -17.55
N ARG A 54 -12.09 -10.00 -17.99
CA ARG A 54 -11.68 -9.44 -19.29
C ARG A 54 -10.18 -9.16 -19.37
N VAL A 55 -9.60 -8.60 -18.31
CA VAL A 55 -8.15 -8.35 -18.23
C VAL A 55 -7.38 -9.67 -18.18
N ALA A 56 -7.83 -10.66 -17.41
CA ALA A 56 -7.23 -11.99 -17.36
C ALA A 56 -7.25 -12.69 -18.73
N SER A 57 -8.32 -12.51 -19.50
CA SER A 57 -8.44 -13.08 -20.86
C SER A 57 -7.41 -12.50 -21.84
N TYR A 58 -7.03 -11.23 -21.69
CA TYR A 58 -5.97 -10.59 -22.50
C TYR A 58 -4.56 -11.09 -22.13
N ILE A 59 -4.36 -11.52 -20.88
CA ILE A 59 -3.04 -11.94 -20.37
C ILE A 59 -2.86 -13.47 -20.48
N GLY A 60 -3.86 -14.20 -20.99
CA GLY A 60 -3.76 -15.64 -21.30
C GLY A 60 -4.01 -16.58 -20.11
N LEU A 61 -4.50 -16.07 -18.98
CA LEU A 61 -4.83 -16.86 -17.80
C LEU A 61 -6.29 -17.34 -17.90
N GLN A 62 -6.53 -18.38 -18.69
CA GLN A 62 -7.89 -18.89 -18.99
C GLN A 62 -8.49 -19.77 -17.88
N THR A 63 -7.72 -20.16 -16.85
CA THR A 63 -8.13 -21.18 -15.85
C THR A 63 -8.11 -20.69 -14.39
N ALA A 64 -7.58 -19.49 -14.12
CA ALA A 64 -7.59 -18.89 -12.79
C ALA A 64 -8.65 -17.77 -12.77
N THR A 65 -9.45 -17.72 -11.72
CA THR A 65 -10.52 -16.72 -11.57
C THR A 65 -9.89 -15.33 -11.69
N GLY A 66 -10.50 -14.33 -12.34
CA GLY A 66 -9.87 -12.99 -12.50
C GLY A 66 -9.42 -12.35 -11.17
N ILE A 67 -9.97 -12.82 -10.06
CA ILE A 67 -9.56 -12.54 -8.68
C ILE A 67 -8.12 -12.99 -8.38
N ASP A 68 -7.70 -14.16 -8.86
CA ASP A 68 -6.40 -14.76 -8.56
C ASP A 68 -5.25 -13.91 -9.11
N LEU A 69 -5.41 -13.36 -10.32
CA LEU A 69 -4.44 -12.43 -10.91
C LEU A 69 -4.27 -11.17 -10.05
N VAL A 70 -5.37 -10.60 -9.58
CA VAL A 70 -5.34 -9.40 -8.72
C VAL A 70 -4.66 -9.72 -7.39
N VAL A 71 -4.93 -10.89 -6.82
CA VAL A 71 -4.28 -11.35 -5.59
C VAL A 71 -2.77 -11.51 -5.81
N TYR A 72 -2.31 -12.13 -6.90
CA TYR A 72 -0.88 -12.25 -7.19
C TYR A 72 -0.20 -10.90 -7.33
N ILE A 73 -0.81 -9.95 -8.03
CA ILE A 73 -0.29 -8.58 -8.16
C ILE A 73 -0.25 -7.89 -6.79
N ALA A 74 -1.31 -8.01 -5.99
CA ALA A 74 -1.39 -7.41 -4.67
C ALA A 74 -0.32 -7.97 -3.72
N VAL A 75 -0.12 -9.29 -3.73
CA VAL A 75 0.91 -9.96 -2.94
C VAL A 75 2.30 -9.52 -3.40
N GLY A 76 2.57 -9.50 -4.70
CA GLY A 76 3.85 -9.02 -5.24
C GLY A 76 4.15 -7.56 -4.86
N LEU A 77 3.15 -6.69 -4.99
CA LEU A 77 3.25 -5.29 -4.57
C LEU A 77 3.50 -5.17 -3.06
N ALA A 78 2.81 -5.97 -2.25
CA ALA A 78 2.99 -5.99 -0.79
C ALA A 78 4.42 -6.40 -0.42
N PHE A 79 4.97 -7.46 -1.04
CA PHE A 79 6.37 -7.85 -0.84
C PHE A 79 7.34 -6.73 -1.22
N TYR A 80 7.11 -6.05 -2.35
CA TYR A 80 7.92 -4.90 -2.73
C TYR A 80 7.86 -3.76 -1.70
N LEU A 81 6.68 -3.44 -1.18
CA LEU A 81 6.50 -2.40 -0.17
C LEU A 81 7.18 -2.78 1.16
N ILE A 82 7.08 -4.04 1.58
CA ILE A 82 7.77 -4.56 2.77
C ILE A 82 9.29 -4.45 2.59
N PHE A 83 9.81 -4.87 1.42
CA PHE A 83 11.22 -4.74 1.11
C PHE A 83 11.68 -3.27 1.14
N ARG A 84 10.92 -2.37 0.52
CA ARG A 84 11.19 -0.92 0.56
C ARG A 84 11.20 -0.37 1.98
N LEU A 85 10.28 -0.84 2.83
CA LEU A 85 10.22 -0.46 4.24
C LEU A 85 11.45 -0.96 5.00
N PHE A 86 11.87 -2.21 4.78
CA PHE A 86 13.07 -2.78 5.39
C PHE A 86 14.32 -1.95 5.07
N VAL A 87 14.52 -1.61 3.79
CA VAL A 87 15.63 -0.75 3.34
C VAL A 87 15.55 0.67 3.94
N HIS A 88 14.33 1.18 4.19
CA HIS A 88 14.16 2.47 4.87
C HIS A 88 14.57 2.38 6.35
N ILE A 89 14.15 1.32 7.05
CA ILE A 89 14.52 1.07 8.45
C ILE A 89 16.05 0.99 8.59
N GLU A 90 16.72 0.21 7.72
CA GLU A 90 18.18 0.07 7.78
C GLU A 90 18.92 1.41 7.59
N ARG A 91 18.40 2.29 6.73
CA ARG A 91 18.96 3.65 6.59
C ARG A 91 18.80 4.47 7.85
N VAL A 92 17.62 4.41 8.48
CA VAL A 92 17.34 5.10 9.74
C VAL A 92 18.27 4.59 10.85
N GLU A 93 18.46 3.28 10.98
CA GLU A 93 19.40 2.69 11.94
C GLU A 93 20.84 3.15 11.73
N ARG A 94 21.30 3.21 10.47
CA ARG A 94 22.63 3.72 10.13
C ARG A 94 22.79 5.20 10.49
N ASP A 95 21.76 6.01 10.27
CA ASP A 95 21.82 7.43 10.59
C ASP A 95 21.78 7.66 12.11
N ILE A 96 20.97 6.90 12.86
CA ILE A 96 21.02 6.88 14.33
C ILE A 96 22.43 6.53 14.83
N THR A 97 23.02 5.46 14.28
CA THR A 97 24.38 5.03 14.66
C THR A 97 25.42 6.13 14.42
N LYS A 98 25.34 6.86 13.30
CA LYS A 98 26.23 8.00 13.03
C LYS A 98 26.04 9.13 14.04
N ILE A 99 24.79 9.45 14.38
CA ILE A 99 24.46 10.50 15.34
C ILE A 99 25.04 10.15 16.72
N ILE A 100 24.81 8.92 17.19
CA ILE A 100 25.34 8.44 18.48
C ILE A 100 26.87 8.51 18.50
N ARG A 101 27.54 8.06 17.44
CA ARG A 101 29.01 8.12 17.34
C ARG A 101 29.53 9.55 17.36
N HIS A 102 28.85 10.48 16.69
CA HIS A 102 29.25 11.89 16.70
C HIS A 102 29.06 12.53 18.08
N LEU A 103 27.98 12.18 18.80
CA LEU A 103 27.76 12.64 20.17
C LEU A 103 28.83 12.10 21.13
N ALA A 104 29.13 10.79 21.07
CA ALA A 104 30.15 10.18 21.93
C ALA A 104 31.54 10.80 21.75
N LEU A 105 31.94 11.10 20.51
CA LEU A 105 33.22 11.76 20.23
C LEU A 105 33.27 13.22 20.70
N LYS A 106 32.11 13.88 20.82
CA LYS A 106 32.01 15.28 21.25
C LYS A 106 32.00 15.40 22.78
N ASP A 107 31.53 14.39 23.49
CA ASP A 107 31.54 14.34 24.96
C ASP A 107 32.92 13.96 25.53
N GLU A 108 33.84 13.45 24.71
CA GLU A 108 35.23 13.13 25.07
C GLU A 108 36.21 14.31 24.87
N GLU A 109 35.80 15.42 24.24
CA GLU A 109 36.56 16.69 24.09
C GLU A 109 36.14 17.74 25.13
#